data_AF-A0A5C7ID26-F1
#
_entry.id   AF-A0A5C7ID26-F1
#
_cell.length_a   1.000
_cell.length_b   1.000
_cell.length_c   1.000
_cell.angle_alpha   90.00
_cell.angle_beta   90.00
_cell.angle_gamma   90.00
#
_symmetry.space_group_name_H-M   'P 1'
#
loop_
_entity.id
_entity.type
_entity.pdbx_description
1 polymer ?
#
loop_
_entity_poly.entity_id
_entity_poly.type
_entity_poly.pdbx_seq_one_letter_code
_entity_poly.pdbx_strand_id
1 'polypeptide(L)' 'MAASQNFEDLLPVMAKKLGGDGLIGELCNGFSLLMDRDKGVITFESLKRNSAILSPELMEASKFLVEEALEQEFEDFH' A
#
# COMPACT_ATOMS: atom_id res chain seq x y z
N MET A 1 -15.70 10.21 -14.36
CA MET A 1 -14.28 10.55 -14.53
C MET A 1 -13.51 9.72 -13.52
N ALA A 2 -12.86 8.65 -13.96
CA ALA A 2 -12.03 7.83 -13.08
C ALA A 2 -10.91 8.72 -12.54
N ALA A 3 -10.82 8.86 -11.21
CA ALA A 3 -9.67 9.49 -10.60
C ALA A 3 -8.47 8.59 -10.90
N SER A 4 -7.57 9.05 -11.76
CA SER A 4 -6.23 8.49 -11.84
C SER A 4 -5.60 8.69 -10.46
N GLN A 5 -5.68 7.67 -9.60
CA GLN A 5 -4.98 7.65 -8.32
C GLN A 5 -3.49 7.48 -8.60
N ASN A 6 -2.88 8.54 -9.14
CA ASN A 6 -1.44 8.59 -9.31
C ASN A 6 -0.83 8.60 -7.92
N PHE A 7 0.17 7.74 -7.73
CA PHE A 7 0.99 7.79 -6.53
C PHE A 7 1.70 9.15 -6.47
N GLU A 8 1.38 9.95 -5.44
CA GLU A 8 2.10 11.20 -5.18
C GLU A 8 3.40 10.89 -4.43
N ASP A 9 4.53 11.32 -4.99
CA ASP A 9 5.82 11.19 -4.30
C ASP A 9 5.92 12.23 -3.18
N LEU A 10 5.67 11.77 -1.95
CA LEU A 10 5.77 12.56 -0.73
C LEU A 10 7.14 12.40 -0.04
N LEU A 11 8.08 11.63 -0.59
CA LEU A 11 9.41 11.45 -0.02
C LEU A 11 10.15 12.79 0.15
N PRO A 12 10.11 13.75 -0.80
CA PRO A 12 10.75 15.05 -0.61
C PRO A 12 10.18 15.82 0.59
N VAL A 13 8.87 15.74 0.80
CA VAL A 13 8.19 16.39 1.93
C VAL A 13 8.59 15.73 3.25
N MET A 14 8.64 14.40 3.29
CA MET A 14 9.06 13.64 4.45
C MET A 14 10.54 13.90 4.78
N ALA A 15 11.43 13.88 3.79
CA ALA A 15 12.85 14.19 3.97
C ALA A 15 13.06 15.62 4.49
N LYS A 16 12.27 16.59 4.01
CA LYS A 16 12.31 17.97 4.52
C LYS A 16 11.87 18.08 5.98
N LYS A 17 10.91 17.26 6.42
CA LYS A 17 10.35 17.30 7.78
C LYS A 17 11.15 16.47 8.79
N LEU A 18 11.59 15.28 8.38
CA LEU A 18 12.21 14.28 9.25
C LEU A 18 13.74 14.25 9.14
N GLY A 19 14.31 14.87 8.10
CA GLY A 19 15.70 14.67 7.71
C GLY A 19 15.91 13.34 6.98
N GLY A 20 17.11 13.14 6.41
CA GLY A 20 17.47 11.92 5.69
C GLY A 20 17.41 10.67 6.57
N ASP A 21 18.08 10.71 7.72
CA ASP A 21 18.13 9.58 8.65
C ASP A 21 16.75 9.25 9.24
N GLY A 22 15.96 10.29 9.54
CA GLY A 22 14.58 10.12 10.03
C GLY A 22 13.68 9.45 8.99
N LEU A 23 13.76 9.87 7.72
CA LEU A 23 13.03 9.22 6.63
C LEU A 23 13.44 7.75 6.48
N ILE A 24 14.74 7.45 6.46
CA ILE A 24 15.23 6.07 6.37
C ILE A 24 14.73 5.23 7.55
N GLY A 25 14.75 5.78 8.77
CA GLY A 25 14.21 5.12 9.95
C GLY A 25 12.73 4.74 9.80
N GLU A 26 11.88 5.67 9.36
CA GLU A 26 10.46 5.41 9.14
C GLU A 26 10.21 4.37 8.03
N LEU A 27 10.98 4.43 6.93
CA LEU A 27 10.89 3.43 5.86
C LEU A 27 11.29 2.03 6.35
N CYS A 28 12.37 1.93 7.14
CA CYS A 28 12.80 0.66 7.73
C CYS A 28 11.75 0.11 8.71
N ASN A 29 11.11 0.98 9.50
CA ASN A 29 10.05 0.59 10.42
C ASN A 29 8.83 0.07 9.65
N GLY A 30 8.37 0.81 8.62
CA GLY A 30 7.26 0.39 7.77
C GLY A 30 7.54 -0.94 7.05
N PHE A 31 8.75 -1.11 6.51
CA PHE A 31 9.16 -2.38 5.90
C PHE A 31 9.15 -3.53 6.91
N SER A 32 9.76 -3.33 8.09
CA SER A 32 9.81 -4.35 9.14
C SER A 32 8.44 -4.74 9.67
N LEU A 33 7.47 -3.83 9.59
CA LEU A 33 6.09 -4.05 9.97
C LEU A 33 5.31 -4.88 8.93
N LEU A 34 5.64 -4.73 7.65
CA LEU A 34 4.96 -5.42 6.54
C LEU A 34 5.66 -6.72 6.09
N MET A 35 6.94 -6.90 6.42
CA MET A 35 7.72 -8.03 5.96
C MET A 35 7.33 -9.35 6.65
N ASP A 36 7.54 -10.44 5.92
CA ASP A 36 7.69 -11.77 6.49
C ASP A 36 9.04 -11.80 7.23
N ARG A 37 9.00 -12.04 8.55
CA ARG A 37 10.21 -11.97 9.39
C ARG A 37 11.18 -13.12 9.13
N ASP A 38 10.70 -14.27 8.68
CA ASP A 38 11.54 -15.43 8.42
C ASP A 38 12.24 -15.29 7.06
N LYS A 39 11.57 -14.66 6.09
CA LYS A 39 12.11 -14.45 4.74
C LYS A 39 12.83 -13.11 4.56
N GLY A 40 12.62 -12.15 5.46
CA GLY A 40 13.21 -10.80 5.40
C GLY A 40 12.69 -9.94 4.23
N VAL A 41 11.57 -10.31 3.62
CA VAL A 41 10.96 -9.61 2.47
C VAL A 41 9.47 -9.46 2.66
N ILE A 42 8.86 -8.47 2.00
CA ILE A 42 7.41 -8.34 1.94
C ILE A 42 6.88 -9.40 0.97
N THR A 43 6.09 -10.34 1.49
CA THR A 43 5.38 -11.32 0.69
C THR A 43 3.91 -10.92 0.56
N PHE A 44 3.20 -11.49 -0.40
CA PHE A 44 1.77 -11.25 -0.53
C PHE A 44 1.00 -11.61 0.76
N GLU A 45 1.36 -12.71 1.41
CA GLU A 45 0.72 -13.15 2.65
C GLU A 45 1.05 -12.22 3.82
N SER A 46 2.32 -11.82 3.99
CA SER A 46 2.72 -10.91 5.07
C SER A 46 2.08 -9.54 4.89
N LEU A 47 2.05 -9.03 3.65
CA LEU A 47 1.40 -7.77 3.31
C LEU A 47 -0.09 -7.82 3.65
N LYS A 48 -0.82 -8.81 3.13
CA LYS A 48 -2.27 -8.96 3.38
C LYS A 48 -2.59 -9.08 4.86
N ARG A 49 -1.80 -9.85 5.61
CA ARG A 49 -2.01 -10.04 7.05
C ARG A 49 -1.73 -8.77 7.84
N ASN A 50 -0.63 -8.08 7.55
CA ASN A 50 -0.16 -6.97 8.36
C ASN A 50 -0.86 -5.65 7.97
N SER A 51 -1.23 -5.46 6.71
CA SER A 51 -2.01 -4.30 6.26
C SER A 51 -3.41 -4.28 6.89
N ALA A 52 -4.03 -5.45 7.06
CA ALA A 52 -5.31 -5.62 7.75
C ALA A 52 -5.35 -4.98 9.14
N ILE A 53 -4.21 -5.01 9.83
CA ILE A 53 -4.07 -4.51 11.21
C ILE A 53 -3.85 -3.00 11.21
N LEU A 54 -3.20 -2.46 10.18
CA LEU A 54 -2.79 -1.06 10.11
C LEU A 54 -3.90 -0.14 9.62
N SER A 55 -4.67 -0.59 8.64
CA SER A 55 -5.87 0.12 8.19
C SER A 55 -6.88 -0.90 7.65
N PRO A 56 -7.83 -1.32 8.49
CA PRO A 56 -8.96 -2.14 8.06
C PRO A 56 -9.71 -1.53 6.88
N GLU A 57 -9.83 -0.19 6.88
CA GLU A 57 -10.51 0.57 5.83
C GLU A 57 -9.79 0.47 4.49
N LEU A 58 -8.46 0.52 4.48
CA LEU A 58 -7.66 0.32 3.27
C LEU A 58 -7.89 -1.08 2.68
N MET A 59 -8.08 -2.08 3.54
CA MET A 59 -8.30 -3.45 3.07
C MET A 59 -9.71 -3.66 2.52
N GLU A 60 -10.73 -3.05 3.13
CA GLU A 60 -12.08 -2.99 2.58
C GLU A 60 -12.14 -2.22 1.26
N ALA A 61 -11.46 -1.06 1.17
CA ALA A 61 -11.35 -0.31 -0.07
C ALA A 61 -10.63 -1.10 -1.16
N SER A 62 -9.56 -1.84 -0.81
CA SER A 62 -8.86 -2.71 -1.76
C SER A 62 -9.76 -3.81 -2.31
N LYS A 63 -10.62 -4.41 -1.47
CA LYS A 63 -11.60 -5.42 -1.89
C LYS A 63 -12.63 -4.82 -2.85
N PHE A 64 -13.15 -3.63 -2.53
CA PHE A 64 -14.10 -2.92 -3.38
C PHE A 64 -13.51 -2.59 -4.76
N LEU A 65 -12.27 -2.11 -4.82
CA LEU A 65 -11.59 -1.81 -6.09
C LEU A 65 -11.36 -3.06 -6.96
N VAL A 66 -11.08 -4.21 -6.35
CA VAL A 66 -10.94 -5.49 -7.07
C VAL A 66 -12.29 -5.95 -7.63
N GLU A 67 -13.37 -5.77 -6.88
CA GLU A 67 -14.74 -6.07 -7.35
C GLU A 67 -15.15 -5.14 -8.50
N GLU A 68 -14.92 -3.83 -8.37
CA GLU A 68 -15.20 -2.84 -9.43
C GLU A 68 -14.39 -3.10 -10.71
N ALA A 69 -13.11 -3.47 -10.58
CA ALA A 69 -12.26 -3.80 -11.73
C ALA A 69 -12.74 -5.07 -12.46
N LEU A 70 -13.23 -6.08 -11.73
CA LEU A 70 -13.80 -7.28 -12.32
C LEU A 70 -15.13 -6.97 -13.03
N GLU A 71 -15.99 -6.13 -12.44
CA GLU A 71 -17.26 -5.73 -13.07
C GLU A 71 -17.03 -4.90 -14.34
N GLN A 72 -16.04 -4.01 -14.36
CA GLN A 72 -15.66 -3.25 -15.55
C GLN A 72 -15.15 -4.15 -16.69
N GLU A 73 -14.39 -5.21 -16.40
CA GLU A 73 -13.96 -6.15 -17.45
C GLU A 73 -15.13 -6.93 -18.06
N PHE A 74 -16.23 -7.14 -17.34
CA PHE A 74 -17.42 -7.80 -17.90
C PHE A 74 -18.29 -6.89 -18.77
N GLU A 75 -18.30 -5.57 -18.53
CA GLU A 75 -19.05 -4.59 -19.33
C GLU A 75 -18.31 -4.16 -20.62
N ASP A 76 -16.99 -4.29 -20.67
CA ASP A 76 -16.18 -4.01 -21.88
C ASP A 76 -16.35 -5.07 -23.01
N PHE A 77 -17.12 -6.15 -22.77
CA PHE A 77 -17.42 -7.20 -23.77
C PHE A 77 -18.68 -6.94 -24.63
N HIS A 78 -19.25 -5.73 -24.63
CA HIS A 78 -20.44 -5.38 -25.42
C HIS A 78 -20.29 -4.10 -26.27
#